data_AF-A0A7J7L831-F1
#
_entry.id   AF-A0A7J7L831-F1
#
_cell.length_a   1.000
_cell.length_b   1.000
_cell.length_c   1.000
_cell.angle_alpha   90.00
_cell.angle_beta   90.00
_cell.angle_gamma   90.00
#
_symmetry.space_group_name_H-M   'P 1'
#
loop_
_entity.id
_entity.type
_entity.pdbx_description
1 polymer ?
#
loop_
_entity_poly.entity_id
_entity_poly.type
_entity_poly.pdbx_seq_one_letter_code
_entity_poly.pdbx_strand_id
1 'polypeptide(L)'
;MITSGSPIHSSLDHLSSSSNLITDSPNLISPHSSNLITIHYHSSSAVHRFTLSSQQLFTLLAGYDLSSAIEANVPARGKALIPTDLSIAISQGTYARIAPRSGLTWKHSIDVGAGEIDADYRGPVGVILFNHSDVDFEIFIS
;
A
#
# COMPACT_ATOMS: atom_id res chain seq x y z
N MET A 1 -7.05 -2.11 -1.18
CA MET A 1 -6.13 -2.57 -0.13
C MET A 1 -4.78 -1.89 -0.32
N ILE A 2 -4.04 -1.57 0.73
CA ILE A 2 -2.66 -1.06 0.66
C ILE A 2 -1.68 -2.09 1.25
N THR A 3 -0.62 -2.42 0.51
CA THR A 3 0.40 -3.42 0.88
C THR A 3 1.79 -2.78 0.85
N SER A 4 2.76 -3.26 1.62
CA SER A 4 4.17 -2.85 1.44
C SER A 4 4.89 -3.77 0.44
N GLY A 5 5.81 -3.22 -0.34
CA GLY A 5 6.67 -3.98 -1.26
C GLY A 5 8.13 -3.56 -1.16
N SER A 6 9.05 -4.51 -1.42
CA SER A 6 10.47 -4.22 -1.60
C SER A 6 10.77 -3.90 -3.07
N PRO A 7 11.70 -2.97 -3.38
CA PRO A 7 12.14 -2.74 -4.75
C PRO A 7 12.73 -4.01 -5.37
N ILE A 8 12.38 -4.31 -6.62
CA ILE A 8 13.02 -5.38 -7.40
C ILE A 8 14.37 -4.87 -7.92
N HIS A 9 15.47 -5.31 -7.32
CA HIS A 9 16.81 -5.09 -7.89
C HIS A 9 17.02 -6.08 -9.04
N SER A 10 17.09 -5.59 -10.28
CA SER A 10 17.47 -6.40 -11.44
C SER A 10 18.95 -6.77 -11.33
N SER A 11 19.27 -8.07 -11.27
CA SER A 11 20.65 -8.57 -11.22
C SER A 11 21.12 -8.99 -12.61
N LEU A 12 22.04 -8.23 -13.18
CA LEU A 12 22.96 -8.66 -14.23
C LEU A 12 24.36 -8.20 -13.82
N ASP A 13 25.26 -9.15 -13.54
CA ASP A 13 26.66 -9.17 -14.00
C ASP A 13 27.38 -10.46 -13.52
N HIS A 14 28.20 -11.03 -14.41
CA HIS A 14 28.87 -12.33 -14.35
C HIS A 14 30.31 -12.27 -13.76
N LEU A 15 30.68 -13.29 -12.96
CA LEU A 15 31.99 -13.91 -12.61
C LEU A 15 33.29 -13.09 -12.38
N SER A 16 33.98 -13.27 -11.22
CA SER A 16 35.10 -14.24 -11.05
C SER A 16 35.75 -14.24 -9.63
N SER A 17 36.19 -15.44 -9.20
CA SER A 17 37.35 -15.84 -8.35
C SER A 17 37.62 -15.28 -6.93
N SER A 18 37.42 -16.17 -5.96
CA SER A 18 38.26 -16.55 -4.78
C SER A 18 39.09 -15.52 -3.98
N SER A 19 38.80 -15.36 -2.68
CA SER A 19 39.72 -15.68 -1.56
C SER A 19 39.17 -15.21 -0.19
N ASN A 20 39.46 -16.00 0.85
CA ASN A 20 39.02 -15.86 2.24
C ASN A 20 39.38 -14.51 2.88
N LEU A 21 38.48 -13.97 3.71
CA LEU A 21 38.80 -13.30 4.97
C LEU A 21 37.53 -13.27 5.84
N ILE A 22 37.54 -14.09 6.89
CA ILE A 22 36.62 -13.98 8.03
C ILE A 22 37.10 -12.77 8.83
N THR A 23 36.25 -11.74 8.95
CA THR A 23 36.35 -10.75 10.02
C THR A 23 34.97 -10.62 10.65
N ASP A 24 34.92 -10.86 11.96
CA ASP A 24 33.74 -10.75 12.80
C ASP A 24 32.95 -9.45 12.57
N SER A 25 31.64 -9.57 12.44
CA SER A 25 30.72 -8.49 12.79
C SER A 25 29.40 -9.09 13.29
N PRO A 26 29.05 -8.86 14.58
CA PRO A 26 27.82 -9.36 15.17
C PRO A 26 26.69 -8.44 14.73
N ASN A 27 26.07 -8.73 13.60
CA ASN A 27 24.72 -8.26 13.31
C ASN A 27 23.91 -9.45 12.84
N LEU A 28 23.51 -10.24 13.83
CA LEU A 28 22.27 -10.98 13.82
C LEU A 28 21.22 -10.08 13.16
N ILE A 29 20.74 -10.44 11.98
CA ILE A 29 19.58 -9.79 11.38
C ILE A 29 18.45 -9.99 12.39
N SER A 30 18.13 -8.92 13.13
CA SER A 30 17.00 -8.90 14.04
C SER A 30 15.74 -9.25 13.24
N PRO A 31 14.94 -10.26 13.64
CA PRO A 31 13.72 -10.63 12.92
C PRO A 31 12.59 -9.59 13.01
N HIS A 32 12.88 -8.35 13.40
CA HIS A 32 11.90 -7.28 13.57
C HIS A 32 12.37 -5.95 12.95
N SER A 33 12.72 -5.94 11.66
CA SER A 33 12.50 -4.74 10.85
C SER A 33 10.99 -4.64 10.63
N SER A 34 10.28 -4.02 11.58
CA SER A 34 8.86 -3.74 11.41
C SER A 34 8.70 -2.81 10.20
N ASN A 35 8.04 -3.29 9.15
CA ASN A 35 7.56 -2.45 8.06
C ASN A 35 6.45 -1.56 8.64
N LEU A 36 6.85 -0.46 9.27
CA LEU A 36 5.94 0.48 9.89
C LEU A 36 5.31 1.35 8.79
N ILE A 37 4.00 1.29 8.71
CA ILE A 37 3.19 2.28 7.99
C ILE A 37 2.56 3.18 9.06
N THR A 38 2.85 4.47 9.00
CA THR A 38 2.16 5.48 9.80
C THR A 38 1.07 6.13 8.96
N ILE A 39 -0.14 6.23 9.50
CA ILE A 39 -1.30 6.81 8.81
C ILE A 39 -1.71 8.12 9.52
N HIS A 40 -1.97 9.15 8.73
CA HIS A 40 -2.40 10.47 9.16
C HIS A 40 -3.77 10.79 8.55
N TYR A 41 -4.76 11.15 9.35
CA TYR A 41 -6.11 11.50 8.90
C TYR A 41 -6.25 13.02 8.71
N HIS A 42 -6.97 13.45 7.67
CA HIS A 42 -7.13 14.86 7.31
C HIS A 42 -8.47 15.48 7.73
N SER A 43 -9.51 14.69 7.99
CA SER A 43 -10.83 15.18 8.44
C SER A 43 -10.99 15.16 9.97
N SER A 44 -11.63 16.21 10.51
CA SER A 44 -11.70 16.56 11.94
C SER A 44 -12.60 15.62 12.75
N SER A 45 -12.00 14.64 13.45
CA SER A 45 -12.27 14.28 14.86
C SER A 45 -11.29 13.16 15.26
N ALA A 46 -10.21 13.55 15.93
CA ALA A 46 -9.12 12.68 16.43
C ALA A 46 -8.12 12.16 15.38
N VAL A 47 -6.93 12.75 15.40
CA VAL A 47 -5.71 12.15 14.85
C VAL A 47 -5.42 10.89 15.67
N HIS A 48 -5.94 9.75 15.25
CA HIS A 48 -5.52 8.47 15.81
C HIS A 48 -4.19 8.10 15.17
N ARG A 49 -3.09 8.36 15.90
CA ARG A 49 -1.79 7.77 15.58
C ARG A 49 -1.89 6.28 15.87
N PHE A 50 -2.34 5.51 14.89
CA PHE A 50 -2.18 4.06 14.92
C PHE A 50 -0.71 3.74 14.66
N THR A 51 0.09 3.72 15.72
CA THR A 51 1.33 2.94 15.71
C THR A 51 0.88 1.50 15.86
N LEU A 52 0.87 0.74 14.76
CA LEU A 52 0.63 -0.69 14.82
C LEU A 52 1.86 -1.37 15.44
N SER A 53 2.00 -1.27 16.77
CA SER A 53 2.90 -2.12 17.52
C SER A 53 2.26 -3.50 17.60
N SER A 54 2.58 -4.36 16.64
CA SER A 54 2.40 -5.82 16.66
C SER A 54 1.33 -6.33 17.65
N GLN A 55 0.03 -6.10 17.37
CA GLN A 55 -0.99 -6.97 17.94
C GLN A 55 -1.03 -8.23 17.06
N GLN A 56 -0.56 -9.32 17.64
CA GLN A 56 -0.20 -10.62 17.04
C GLN A 56 -1.32 -11.38 16.29
N LEU A 57 -2.45 -10.74 15.96
CA LEU A 57 -3.55 -11.34 15.19
C LEU A 57 -3.57 -10.92 13.71
N PHE A 58 -2.82 -9.87 13.32
CA PHE A 58 -2.82 -9.32 11.94
C PHE A 58 -1.60 -9.71 11.10
N THR A 59 -0.68 -10.52 11.64
CA THR A 59 0.66 -10.77 11.05
C THR A 59 0.62 -11.47 9.67
N LEU A 60 -0.51 -12.07 9.28
CA LEU A 60 -0.66 -12.78 8.00
C LEU A 60 -1.48 -12.02 6.95
N LEU A 61 -2.02 -10.83 7.26
CA LEU A 61 -2.74 -10.05 6.26
C LEU A 61 -1.74 -9.41 5.28
N ALA A 62 -2.02 -9.56 3.98
CA ALA A 62 -1.18 -8.97 2.94
C ALA A 62 -1.33 -7.45 2.82
N GLY A 63 -2.40 -6.87 3.38
CA GLY A 63 -2.60 -5.42 3.37
C GLY A 63 -3.82 -4.93 4.16
N TYR A 64 -3.98 -3.61 4.15
CA TYR A 64 -5.04 -2.90 4.86
C TYR A 64 -6.12 -2.43 3.89
N ASP A 65 -7.39 -2.58 4.24
CA ASP A 65 -8.48 -2.02 3.43
C ASP A 65 -8.48 -0.47 3.52
N LEU A 66 -8.83 0.18 2.42
CA LEU A 66 -8.97 1.63 2.32
C LEU A 66 -10.45 1.95 2.11
N SER A 67 -10.93 2.97 2.82
CA SER A 67 -12.29 3.49 2.72
C SER A 67 -12.31 4.79 1.92
N SER A 68 -13.44 5.06 1.27
CA SER A 68 -13.70 6.36 0.63
C SER A 68 -14.04 7.41 1.68
N ALA A 69 -13.50 8.61 1.49
CA ALA A 69 -13.84 9.77 2.31
C ALA A 69 -15.13 10.47 1.85
N ILE A 70 -15.60 10.16 0.64
CA ILE A 70 -16.77 10.78 0.03
C ILE A 70 -17.66 9.73 -0.64
N GLU A 71 -18.93 10.09 -0.83
CA GLU A 71 -19.77 9.41 -1.81
C GLU A 71 -19.29 9.73 -3.22
N ALA A 72 -19.24 8.73 -4.09
CA ALA A 72 -18.72 8.87 -5.45
C ALA A 72 -19.33 7.86 -6.41
N ASN A 73 -19.10 8.07 -7.69
CA ASN A 73 -19.44 7.13 -8.76
C ASN A 73 -18.19 6.88 -9.63
N VAL A 74 -17.97 5.63 -10.02
CA VAL A 74 -17.03 5.26 -11.09
C VAL A 74 -17.86 4.95 -12.34
N PRO A 75 -17.89 5.85 -13.34
CA PRO A 75 -18.74 5.69 -14.52
C PRO A 75 -18.44 4.38 -15.26
N ALA A 76 -19.46 3.78 -15.86
CA ALA A 76 -19.34 2.65 -16.78
C ALA A 76 -18.26 2.94 -17.84
N ARG A 77 -17.37 1.96 -18.09
CA ARG A 77 -16.21 2.11 -18.99
C ARG A 77 -15.31 3.31 -18.68
N GLY A 78 -15.38 3.84 -17.47
CA GLY A 78 -14.73 5.06 -17.03
C GLY A 78 -13.72 4.84 -15.91
N LYS A 79 -13.33 5.96 -15.29
CA LYS A 79 -12.42 6.00 -14.14
C LYS A 79 -12.75 7.14 -13.20
N ALA A 80 -12.40 6.98 -11.93
CA ALA A 80 -12.50 8.03 -10.92
C ALA A 80 -11.31 7.98 -9.95
N LEU A 81 -10.98 9.15 -9.39
CA LEU A 81 -10.05 9.26 -8.26
C LEU A 81 -10.88 9.36 -6.98
N ILE A 82 -10.76 8.36 -6.10
CA ILE A 82 -11.51 8.29 -4.86
C ILE A 82 -10.60 8.72 -3.70
N PRO A 83 -10.85 9.87 -3.06
CA PRO A 83 -10.04 10.32 -1.92
C PRO A 83 -10.27 9.42 -0.70
N THR A 84 -9.22 9.22 0.10
CA THR A 84 -9.30 8.47 1.36
C THR A 84 -9.20 9.35 2.61
N ASP A 85 -8.91 10.64 2.45
CA ASP A 85 -8.56 11.58 3.53
C ASP A 85 -7.39 11.11 4.42
N LEU A 86 -6.52 10.25 3.87
CA LEU A 86 -5.31 9.77 4.53
C LEU A 86 -4.07 10.38 3.88
N SER A 87 -3.04 10.63 4.68
CA SER A 87 -1.65 10.63 4.22
C SER A 87 -0.91 9.50 4.93
N ILE A 88 0.13 8.97 4.31
CA ILE A 88 0.90 7.87 4.88
C ILE A 88 2.39 8.20 4.94
N ALA A 89 3.09 7.57 5.87
CA ALA A 89 4.55 7.53 5.91
C ALA A 89 4.99 6.07 6.05
N ILE A 90 5.99 5.68 5.27
CA ILE A 90 6.42 4.29 5.13
C ILE A 90 7.93 4.23 5.38
N SER A 91 8.40 3.12 5.94
CA SER A 91 9.82 2.85 6.10
C SER A 91 10.59 2.99 4.78
N GLN A 92 11.75 3.65 4.84
CA GLN A 92 12.66 3.79 3.70
C GLN A 92 13.06 2.43 3.13
N GLY A 93 13.25 2.36 1.81
CA GLY A 93 13.58 1.11 1.12
C GLY A 93 12.37 0.23 0.81
N THR A 94 11.16 0.74 1.02
CA THR A 94 9.90 0.11 0.60
C THR A 94 9.01 1.14 -0.08
N TYR A 95 7.92 0.68 -0.69
CA TYR A 95 6.83 1.52 -1.19
C TYR A 95 5.50 0.91 -0.74
N ALA A 96 4.44 1.71 -0.77
CA ALA A 96 3.10 1.17 -0.62
C ALA A 96 2.45 0.95 -1.98
N ARG A 97 1.75 -0.17 -2.11
CA ARG A 97 0.98 -0.53 -3.29
C ARG A 97 -0.51 -0.53 -2.96
N ILE A 98 -1.29 0.27 -3.67
CA ILE A 98 -2.73 0.14 -3.73
C ILE A 98 -3.07 -1.02 -4.67
N ALA A 99 -3.80 -2.01 -4.15
CA ALA A 99 -4.20 -3.23 -4.86
C ALA A 99 -5.73 -3.39 -4.85
N PRO A 100 -6.29 -3.99 -5.91
CA PRO A 100 -7.74 -4.23 -6.01
C PRO A 100 -8.23 -5.24 -4.97
N ARG A 101 -9.47 -5.07 -4.53
CA ARG A 101 -10.17 -6.09 -3.71
C ARG A 101 -10.80 -7.09 -4.67
N SER A 102 -10.40 -8.36 -4.59
CA SER A 102 -10.86 -9.42 -5.50
C SER A 102 -12.38 -9.51 -5.63
N GLY A 103 -13.11 -9.28 -4.54
CA GLY A 103 -14.57 -9.26 -4.56
C GLY A 103 -15.17 -8.15 -5.43
N LEU A 104 -14.57 -6.94 -5.44
CA LEU A 104 -15.02 -5.83 -6.28
C LEU A 104 -14.65 -6.07 -7.74
N THR A 105 -13.46 -6.62 -8.00
CA THR A 105 -13.02 -6.99 -9.34
C THR A 105 -13.94 -8.03 -9.97
N TRP A 106 -14.30 -9.09 -9.23
CA TRP A 106 -15.17 -10.13 -9.75
C TRP A 106 -16.62 -9.67 -9.93
N LYS A 107 -17.19 -8.97 -8.93
CA LYS A 107 -18.63 -8.64 -8.93
C LYS A 107 -18.98 -7.41 -9.76
N HIS A 108 -18.07 -6.44 -9.86
CA HIS A 108 -18.36 -5.12 -10.44
C HIS A 108 -17.36 -4.71 -11.52
N SER A 109 -16.40 -5.58 -11.87
CA SER A 109 -15.34 -5.27 -12.85
C SER A 109 -14.53 -4.03 -12.49
N ILE A 110 -14.34 -3.79 -11.18
CA ILE A 110 -13.54 -2.68 -10.67
C ILE A 110 -12.09 -3.10 -10.48
N ASP A 111 -11.18 -2.32 -11.06
CA ASP A 111 -9.73 -2.49 -10.90
C ASP A 111 -9.09 -1.21 -10.37
N VAL A 112 -7.89 -1.35 -9.81
CA VAL A 112 -7.06 -0.22 -9.40
C VAL A 112 -6.15 0.16 -10.55
N GLY A 113 -6.10 1.46 -10.85
CA GLY A 113 -5.17 2.03 -11.81
C GLY A 113 -3.75 2.13 -11.25
N ALA A 114 -3.14 3.32 -11.33
CA ALA A 114 -1.89 3.55 -10.62
C ALA A 114 -2.06 3.27 -9.12
N GLY A 115 -0.99 2.85 -8.46
CA GLY A 115 -1.08 2.46 -7.05
C GLY A 115 0.25 2.45 -6.30
N GLU A 116 1.35 2.91 -6.90
CA GLU A 116 2.64 3.00 -6.21
C GLU A 116 2.71 4.33 -5.45
N ILE A 117 3.00 4.27 -4.15
CA ILE A 117 3.20 5.42 -3.27
C ILE A 117 4.61 5.32 -2.69
N ASP A 118 5.45 6.29 -3.03
CA ASP A 118 6.83 6.36 -2.60
C ASP A 118 6.96 6.58 -1.08
N ALA A 119 8.07 6.11 -0.50
CA ALA A 119 8.31 6.23 0.94
C ALA A 119 8.41 7.68 1.46
N ASP A 120 8.74 8.64 0.60
CA ASP A 120 8.85 10.07 0.91
C ASP A 120 7.59 10.87 0.56
N TYR A 121 6.58 10.25 -0.07
CA TYR A 121 5.30 10.89 -0.32
C TYR A 121 4.56 11.18 1.00
N ARG A 122 4.12 12.42 1.19
CA ARG A 122 3.38 12.88 2.38
C ARG A 122 2.06 13.57 2.05
N GLY A 123 1.67 13.56 0.78
CA GLY A 123 0.41 14.13 0.32
C GLY A 123 -0.78 13.21 0.60
N PRO A 124 -2.00 13.69 0.28
CA PRO A 124 -3.20 12.89 0.41
C PRO A 124 -3.16 11.67 -0.51
N VAL A 125 -3.62 10.54 0.00
CA VAL A 125 -3.75 9.27 -0.73
C VAL A 125 -5.12 9.24 -1.40
N GLY A 126 -5.13 8.92 -2.68
CA GLY A 126 -6.34 8.64 -3.44
C GLY A 126 -6.21 7.31 -4.17
N VAL A 127 -7.35 6.66 -4.39
CA VAL A 127 -7.44 5.39 -5.13
C VAL A 127 -7.97 5.69 -6.52
N ILE A 128 -7.17 5.41 -7.55
CA ILE A 128 -7.65 5.48 -8.94
C ILE A 128 -8.37 4.17 -9.24
N LEU A 129 -9.67 4.25 -9.54
CA LEU A 129 -10.48 3.10 -9.93
C LEU A 129 -10.79 3.16 -11.42
N PHE A 130 -10.67 2.02 -12.09
CA PHE A 130 -11.20 1.77 -13.42
C PHE A 130 -12.43 0.88 -13.32
N ASN A 131 -13.45 1.19 -14.11
CA ASN A 131 -14.65 0.37 -14.24
C ASN A 131 -14.68 -0.26 -15.63
N HIS A 132 -14.47 -1.58 -15.66
CA HIS A 132 -14.48 -2.37 -16.88
C HIS A 132 -15.85 -3.00 -17.18
N SER A 133 -16.93 -2.55 -16.53
CA SER A 133 -18.31 -2.94 -16.82
C SER A 133 -19.04 -1.87 -17.64
N ASP A 134 -20.26 -2.20 -18.06
CA ASP A 134 -21.21 -1.30 -18.73
C ASP A 134 -22.22 -0.66 -17.74
N VAL A 135 -21.96 -0.75 -16.43
CA VAL A 135 -22.83 -0.20 -15.38
C VAL A 135 -22.00 0.69 -14.44
N ASP A 136 -22.54 1.85 -14.10
CA ASP A 136 -21.96 2.75 -13.11
C ASP A 136 -21.78 2.05 -11.74
N PHE A 137 -20.68 2.35 -11.04
CA PHE A 137 -20.40 1.78 -9.73
C PHE A 137 -20.44 2.85 -8.65
N GLU A 138 -21.47 2.77 -7.81
CA GLU A 138 -21.68 3.68 -6.68
C GLU A 138 -20.80 3.31 -5.48
N ILE A 139 -20.24 4.34 -4.84
CA ILE A 139 -19.38 4.24 -3.67
C ILE A 139 -20.02 5.10 -2.56
N PHE A 140 -20.23 4.48 -1.40
CA PHE A 140 -20.74 5.13 -0.20
C PHE A 140 -19.63 5.33 0.83
N ILE A 141 -19.79 6.31 1.72
CA ILE A 141 -18.89 6.50 2.87
C ILE A 141 -19.06 5.33 3.84
N SER A 142 -17.95 4.79 4.33
CA SER A 142 -17.92 3.71 5.35
C SER A 142 -17.38 4.20 6.68
#